data_AF-R7C7U0-F1
#
_entry.id   AF-R7C7U0-F1
#
_cell.length_a   1.000
_cell.length_b   1.000
_cell.length_c   1.000
_cell.angle_alpha   90.00
_cell.angle_beta   90.00
_cell.angle_gamma   90.00
#
_symmetry.space_group_name_H-M   'P 1'
#
loop_
_entity.id
_entity.type
_entity.pdbx_description
1 polymer ?
#
loop_
_entity_poly.entity_id
_entity_poly.type
_entity_poly.pdbx_seq_one_letter_code
_entity_poly.pdbx_strand_id
1 'polypeptide(L)'
;MVMSRRRMHQKDAIILAGLLGGVLLLLFSPLWGPMIWRAPASFSEPVAVSGQATKKEEKKETKEEQKQLPIVNEEGMTLAERINTPKGYTREEAEKGSLVEFLRKYSLKKSTGVVKTWDGKKAKDITNTPAVFKLPLAKENLQWAGGSVIRLYTEYLWENQMYDKISFQFSDGFAAQYQKWREGFRIRKDATGAIWVNGGELDKTRKNLEAYLHCVLTYTSVSTLEKETKKIKKDKLQTGDLFLDVATGDAAVVVDVCVNENGEKAFLLGKGGKPAKQFHLLTNPAHEEDPWYYESELQYPFVTSEGEFKKGSLRHPTYLD
;
A
#
# COMPACT_ATOMS: atom_id res chain seq x y z
N MET A 1 1.63 67.85 31.00
CA MET A 1 2.51 68.58 30.07
C MET A 1 3.02 67.58 29.04
N VAL A 2 2.18 67.22 28.06
CA VAL A 2 2.09 67.75 26.68
C VAL A 2 3.24 67.26 25.77
N MET A 3 2.85 66.31 24.88
CA MET A 3 3.33 66.07 23.50
C MET A 3 4.80 65.64 23.29
N SER A 4 5.18 64.86 22.28
CA SER A 4 4.66 64.76 20.92
C SER A 4 5.05 63.43 20.26
N ARG A 5 4.13 62.91 19.44
CA ARG A 5 4.38 61.90 18.38
C ARG A 5 5.40 62.43 17.37
N ARG A 6 6.15 61.54 16.72
CA ARG A 6 6.71 61.79 15.39
C ARG A 6 6.31 60.69 14.40
N ARG A 7 5.89 61.18 13.24
CA ARG A 7 5.26 60.48 12.12
C ARG A 7 6.31 59.84 11.21
N MET A 8 5.87 58.74 10.60
CA MET A 8 6.31 58.20 9.31
C MET A 8 6.31 59.30 8.22
N HIS A 9 7.34 59.32 7.38
CA HIS A 9 7.33 60.06 6.13
C HIS A 9 7.45 59.10 4.93
N GLN A 10 6.60 59.37 3.95
CA GLN A 10 6.39 58.66 2.70
C GLN A 10 7.08 59.44 1.57
N LYS A 11 7.56 58.72 0.55
CA LYS A 11 7.97 59.19 -0.81
C LYS A 11 9.35 59.87 -0.85
N ASP A 12 10.29 59.47 -1.70
CA ASP A 12 10.19 59.47 -3.16
C ASP A 12 10.78 58.23 -3.87
N ALA A 13 10.15 57.91 -5.00
CA ALA A 13 10.59 56.99 -6.03
C ALA A 13 11.48 57.73 -7.06
N ILE A 14 12.19 56.98 -7.93
CA ILE A 14 12.37 57.17 -9.40
C ILE A 14 13.69 56.48 -9.84
N ILE A 15 13.59 55.33 -10.54
CA ILE A 15 13.89 55.08 -11.97
C ILE A 15 15.36 55.25 -12.39
N LEU A 16 15.97 54.17 -12.89
CA LEU A 16 16.85 54.26 -14.06
C LEU A 16 16.73 52.98 -14.92
N ALA A 17 16.46 53.21 -16.20
CA ALA A 17 16.35 52.23 -17.28
C ALA A 17 17.40 52.53 -18.36
N GLY A 18 17.78 51.50 -19.11
CA GLY A 18 18.42 51.60 -20.44
C GLY A 18 19.91 51.28 -20.48
N LEU A 19 20.49 50.68 -21.53
CA LEU A 19 20.01 50.31 -22.87
C LEU A 19 21.09 49.41 -23.54
N LEU A 20 20.63 48.50 -24.42
CA LEU A 20 21.18 48.07 -25.73
C LEU A 20 22.64 47.54 -25.86
N GLY A 21 22.94 46.53 -26.69
CA GLY A 21 22.12 45.79 -27.65
C GLY A 21 22.95 44.92 -28.62
N GLY A 22 22.24 44.06 -29.38
CA GLY A 22 22.58 43.44 -30.69
C GLY A 22 23.39 42.13 -30.67
N VAL A 23 23.26 41.16 -31.59
CA VAL A 23 22.43 40.95 -32.81
C VAL A 23 22.71 39.49 -33.31
N LEU A 24 21.69 38.76 -33.82
CA LEU A 24 21.69 37.63 -34.81
C LEU A 24 22.43 36.28 -34.48
N LEU A 25 22.07 35.04 -34.89
CA LEU A 25 21.28 34.40 -35.97
C LEU A 25 20.88 32.95 -35.58
N LEU A 26 19.75 32.48 -36.14
CA LEU A 26 19.42 31.13 -36.66
C LEU A 26 19.56 29.87 -35.78
N LEU A 27 18.44 29.16 -35.55
CA LEU A 27 18.10 27.88 -36.19
C LEU A 27 16.72 27.38 -35.69
N PHE A 28 15.71 27.43 -36.57
CA PHE A 28 14.45 26.72 -36.45
C PHE A 28 14.56 25.42 -37.25
N SER A 29 14.22 24.28 -36.64
CA SER A 29 13.93 23.02 -37.37
C SER A 29 12.78 22.27 -36.70
N PRO A 30 11.60 22.18 -37.36
CA PRO A 30 10.60 21.16 -37.08
C PRO A 30 10.62 20.09 -38.19
N LEU A 31 10.96 18.85 -37.84
CA LEU A 31 10.84 17.69 -38.74
C LEU A 31 9.48 17.01 -38.54
N TRP A 32 8.46 17.51 -39.24
CA TRP A 32 7.24 16.75 -39.57
C TRP A 32 7.17 16.64 -41.10
N GLY A 33 7.30 15.42 -41.64
CA GLY A 33 7.12 15.13 -43.07
C GLY A 33 5.68 14.71 -43.36
N PRO A 34 5.07 15.11 -44.49
CA PRO A 34 3.67 14.81 -44.79
C PRO A 34 3.50 13.43 -45.44
N MET A 35 2.47 12.74 -44.94
CA MET A 35 1.83 11.56 -45.51
C MET A 35 1.02 11.99 -46.76
N ILE A 36 1.32 11.44 -47.93
CA ILE A 36 0.49 11.60 -49.15
C ILE A 36 0.01 10.23 -49.62
N TRP A 37 -1.32 10.09 -49.53
CA TRP A 37 -2.14 9.07 -50.17
C TRP A 37 -2.18 9.27 -51.69
N ARG A 38 -2.05 8.18 -52.46
CA ARG A 38 -2.54 8.11 -53.85
C ARG A 38 -3.17 6.75 -54.10
N ALA A 39 -4.46 6.79 -54.45
CA ALA A 39 -5.30 5.67 -54.88
C ALA A 39 -5.16 5.44 -56.42
N PRO A 40 -5.71 4.33 -56.96
CA PRO A 40 -5.06 3.55 -58.02
C PRO A 40 -5.53 3.89 -59.45
N ALA A 41 -4.72 3.50 -60.43
CA ALA A 41 -5.11 3.42 -61.83
C ALA A 41 -5.29 1.95 -62.26
N SER A 42 -6.34 1.76 -63.05
CA SER A 42 -6.94 0.52 -63.52
C SER A 42 -6.33 -0.04 -64.81
N PHE A 43 -6.39 -1.38 -64.93
CA PHE A 43 -6.55 -2.22 -66.13
C PHE A 43 -5.47 -2.24 -67.24
N SER A 44 -4.84 -3.41 -67.38
CA SER A 44 -4.61 -4.08 -68.67
C SER A 44 -4.52 -5.60 -68.48
N GLU A 45 -5.04 -6.32 -69.47
CA GLU A 45 -5.46 -7.74 -69.54
C GLU A 45 -4.35 -8.83 -69.57
N PRO A 46 -4.69 -10.15 -69.60
CA PRO A 46 -3.93 -11.21 -68.94
C PRO A 46 -2.91 -11.92 -69.85
N VAL A 47 -1.87 -12.47 -69.23
CA VAL A 47 -1.05 -13.53 -69.82
C VAL A 47 -1.05 -14.72 -68.87
N ALA A 48 -1.69 -15.80 -69.29
CA ALA A 48 -1.55 -17.11 -68.68
C ALA A 48 -0.17 -17.68 -69.03
N VAL A 49 0.53 -18.29 -68.05
CA VAL A 49 1.40 -19.45 -68.24
C VAL A 49 1.79 -20.04 -66.88
N SER A 50 1.49 -21.33 -66.74
CA SER A 50 2.18 -22.39 -65.99
C SER A 50 2.42 -22.23 -64.49
N GLY A 51 1.84 -23.17 -63.74
CA GLY A 51 1.98 -23.30 -62.30
C GLY A 51 3.37 -23.72 -61.85
N GLN A 52 3.77 -23.17 -60.71
CA GLN A 52 4.67 -23.80 -59.75
C GLN A 52 4.05 -23.64 -58.37
N ALA A 53 3.77 -24.78 -57.75
CA ALA A 53 3.27 -24.87 -56.40
C ALA A 53 4.36 -24.42 -55.42
N THR A 54 4.29 -23.17 -54.95
CA THR A 54 4.98 -22.76 -53.73
C THR A 54 4.23 -23.31 -52.53
N LYS A 55 4.81 -24.33 -51.88
CA LYS A 55 4.45 -24.75 -50.52
C LYS A 55 4.49 -23.52 -49.61
N LYS A 56 3.32 -23.09 -49.13
CA LYS A 56 3.23 -22.26 -47.92
C LYS A 56 3.72 -23.12 -46.76
N GLU A 57 4.90 -22.83 -46.24
CA GLU A 57 5.25 -23.24 -44.89
C GLU A 57 4.33 -22.49 -43.93
N GLU A 58 3.31 -23.18 -43.44
CA GLU A 58 2.60 -22.79 -42.24
C GLU A 58 3.60 -22.80 -41.09
N LYS A 59 4.04 -21.60 -40.69
CA LYS A 59 4.63 -21.37 -39.38
C LYS A 59 3.58 -21.78 -38.34
N LYS A 60 3.68 -23.02 -37.84
CA LYS A 60 3.05 -23.40 -36.57
C LYS A 60 3.64 -22.47 -35.51
N GLU A 61 2.87 -21.45 -35.13
CA GLU A 61 3.04 -20.81 -33.83
C GLU A 61 2.75 -21.88 -32.79
N THR A 62 3.81 -22.53 -32.34
CA THR A 62 3.80 -23.29 -31.11
C THR A 62 3.42 -22.30 -30.02
N LYS A 63 2.16 -22.32 -29.57
CA LYS A 63 1.79 -21.73 -28.28
C LYS A 63 2.71 -22.42 -27.27
N GLU A 64 3.76 -21.73 -26.84
CA GLU A 64 4.48 -22.12 -25.63
C GLU A 64 3.43 -22.17 -24.54
N GLU A 65 3.10 -23.39 -24.12
CA GLU A 65 2.27 -23.64 -22.97
C GLU A 65 3.04 -23.03 -21.79
N GLN A 66 2.72 -21.78 -21.44
CA GLN A 66 3.36 -21.10 -20.32
C GLN A 66 3.14 -21.97 -19.10
N LYS A 67 4.22 -22.66 -18.69
CA LYS A 67 4.20 -23.54 -17.54
C LYS A 67 3.83 -22.69 -16.33
N GLN A 68 2.63 -22.92 -15.80
CA GLN A 68 2.10 -22.17 -14.68
C GLN A 68 3.06 -22.35 -13.49
N LEU A 69 3.55 -21.23 -12.96
CA LEU A 69 4.38 -21.26 -11.76
C LEU A 69 3.54 -21.78 -10.58
N PRO A 70 4.15 -22.47 -9.60
CA PRO A 70 3.46 -22.82 -8.37
C PRO A 70 2.95 -21.54 -7.70
N ILE A 71 1.76 -21.58 -7.10
CA ILE A 71 1.16 -20.41 -6.46
C ILE A 71 2.06 -19.87 -5.35
N VAL A 72 2.70 -20.75 -4.58
CA VAL A 72 3.68 -20.38 -3.57
C VAL A 72 5.09 -20.73 -4.04
N ASN A 73 5.94 -19.71 -4.14
CA ASN A 73 7.37 -19.82 -4.41
C ASN A 73 8.16 -19.65 -3.10
N GLU A 74 8.56 -20.75 -2.49
CA GLU A 74 9.20 -20.78 -1.17
C GLU A 74 10.53 -20.00 -1.09
N GLU A 75 11.18 -19.76 -2.22
CA GLU A 75 12.42 -19.00 -2.32
C GLU A 75 12.21 -17.48 -2.37
N GLY A 76 10.99 -17.03 -2.70
CA GLY A 76 10.65 -15.61 -2.79
C GLY A 76 10.86 -14.90 -1.45
N MET A 77 11.55 -13.75 -1.48
CA MET A 77 11.91 -12.98 -0.28
C MET A 77 11.10 -11.68 -0.14
N THR A 78 10.20 -11.43 -1.09
CA THR A 78 9.18 -10.38 -1.07
C THR A 78 7.81 -11.00 -1.34
N LEU A 79 6.72 -10.28 -1.04
CA LEU A 79 5.37 -10.79 -1.27
C LEU A 79 5.10 -11.10 -2.76
N ALA A 80 5.56 -10.24 -3.67
CA ALA A 80 5.38 -10.43 -5.10
C ALA A 80 6.15 -11.63 -5.67
N GLU A 81 7.34 -11.92 -5.12
CA GLU A 81 8.13 -13.10 -5.50
C GLU A 81 7.61 -14.38 -4.85
N ARG A 82 7.11 -14.29 -3.61
CA ARG A 82 6.68 -15.42 -2.79
C ARG A 82 5.34 -15.98 -3.25
N ILE A 83 4.41 -15.13 -3.62
CA ILE A 83 3.06 -15.53 -4.02
C ILE A 83 2.86 -15.16 -5.48
N ASN A 84 2.76 -16.14 -6.36
CA ASN A 84 2.38 -15.94 -7.74
C ASN A 84 0.87 -15.72 -7.84
N THR A 85 0.41 -15.04 -8.90
CA THR A 85 -1.03 -14.86 -9.12
C THR A 85 -1.70 -16.18 -9.53
N PRO A 86 -2.99 -16.35 -9.25
CA PRO A 86 -3.73 -17.50 -9.76
C PRO A 86 -3.82 -17.49 -11.30
N LYS A 87 -4.20 -18.63 -11.87
CA LYS A 87 -4.34 -18.76 -13.33
C LYS A 87 -5.33 -17.73 -13.88
N GLY A 88 -4.92 -16.98 -14.89
CA GLY A 88 -5.78 -15.97 -15.53
C GLY A 88 -5.89 -14.65 -14.76
N TYR A 89 -5.15 -14.48 -13.66
CA TYR A 89 -5.07 -13.23 -12.92
C TYR A 89 -3.74 -12.53 -13.14
N THR A 90 -3.79 -11.21 -13.21
CA THR A 90 -2.63 -10.33 -13.32
C THR A 90 -2.67 -9.29 -12.20
N ARG A 91 -1.53 -9.00 -11.58
CA ARG A 91 -1.42 -7.91 -10.60
C ARG A 91 -1.68 -6.57 -11.27
N GLU A 92 -2.45 -5.73 -10.60
CA GLU A 92 -2.59 -4.32 -11.00
C GLU A 92 -1.23 -3.62 -10.97
N GLU A 93 -1.03 -2.60 -11.81
CA GLU A 93 0.22 -1.82 -11.81
C GLU A 93 0.38 -1.10 -10.46
N ALA A 94 1.59 -1.14 -9.89
CA ALA A 94 1.89 -0.44 -8.64
C ALA A 94 2.65 0.85 -8.93
N GLU A 95 2.06 1.98 -8.57
CA GLU A 95 2.74 3.28 -8.64
C GLU A 95 3.96 3.30 -7.71
N LYS A 96 5.01 3.99 -8.15
CA LYS A 96 6.23 4.14 -7.36
C LYS A 96 5.97 4.93 -6.07
N GLY A 97 6.43 4.41 -4.93
CA GLY A 97 6.20 4.98 -3.61
C GLY A 97 4.81 4.71 -3.04
N SER A 98 3.95 3.96 -3.74
CA SER A 98 2.63 3.59 -3.25
C SER A 98 2.68 2.51 -2.17
N LEU A 99 1.59 2.40 -1.41
CA LEU A 99 1.40 1.30 -0.45
C LEU A 99 1.45 -0.06 -1.14
N VAL A 100 0.94 -0.15 -2.38
CA VAL A 100 0.95 -1.38 -3.19
C VAL A 100 2.38 -1.83 -3.46
N GLU A 101 3.23 -0.92 -3.94
CA GLU A 101 4.64 -1.21 -4.19
C GLU A 101 5.35 -1.60 -2.88
N PHE A 102 5.12 -0.85 -1.81
CA PHE A 102 5.71 -1.11 -0.49
C PHE A 102 5.38 -2.51 0.02
N LEU A 103 4.11 -2.92 0.01
CA LEU A 103 3.70 -4.24 0.52
C LEU A 103 4.21 -5.38 -0.34
N ARG A 104 4.17 -5.22 -1.66
CA ARG A 104 4.68 -6.22 -2.62
C ARG A 104 6.18 -6.46 -2.47
N LYS A 105 6.95 -5.40 -2.18
CA LYS A 105 8.40 -5.45 -2.00
C LYS A 105 8.83 -5.64 -0.54
N TYR A 106 7.90 -5.63 0.40
CA TYR A 106 8.23 -5.73 1.82
C TYR A 106 8.96 -7.04 2.10
N SER A 107 10.08 -6.94 2.81
CA SER A 107 10.93 -8.10 3.06
C SER A 107 10.21 -9.17 3.88
N LEU A 108 10.29 -10.41 3.40
CA LEU A 108 9.79 -11.59 4.08
C LEU A 108 10.93 -12.33 4.79
N LYS A 109 10.55 -13.20 5.72
CA LYS A 109 11.44 -14.22 6.27
C LYS A 109 11.60 -15.35 5.27
N LYS A 110 12.73 -16.07 5.38
CA LYS A 110 12.89 -17.35 4.70
C LYS A 110 11.73 -18.26 5.08
N SER A 111 11.24 -19.04 4.11
CA SER A 111 10.09 -19.86 4.36
C SER A 111 10.36 -20.87 5.46
N THR A 112 9.48 -20.87 6.46
CA THR A 112 9.50 -21.84 7.54
C THR A 112 8.08 -22.30 7.91
N GLY A 113 7.03 -21.61 7.44
CA GLY A 113 5.67 -21.78 7.95
C GLY A 113 5.52 -21.48 9.46
N VAL A 114 6.55 -20.94 10.12
CA VAL A 114 6.56 -20.71 11.58
C VAL A 114 6.35 -19.24 11.89
N VAL A 115 5.21 -18.94 12.50
CA VAL A 115 4.95 -17.65 13.15
C VAL A 115 5.44 -17.70 14.59
N LYS A 116 6.16 -16.64 15.02
CA LYS A 116 6.55 -16.49 16.43
C LYS A 116 5.73 -15.40 17.13
N THR A 117 5.45 -15.63 18.41
CA THR A 117 4.87 -14.64 19.33
C THR A 117 5.91 -13.63 19.81
N TRP A 118 5.46 -12.56 20.47
CA TRP A 118 6.28 -11.47 21.01
C TRP A 118 7.39 -11.95 21.96
N ASP A 119 7.16 -13.06 22.66
CA ASP A 119 8.12 -13.72 23.56
C ASP A 119 9.09 -14.68 22.84
N GLY A 120 9.02 -14.74 21.51
CA GLY A 120 9.89 -15.55 20.66
C GLY A 120 9.48 -17.02 20.52
N LYS A 121 8.40 -17.46 21.19
CA LYS A 121 7.88 -18.84 21.07
C LYS A 121 7.13 -19.03 19.75
N LYS A 122 6.94 -20.28 19.33
CA LYS A 122 6.09 -20.62 18.18
C LYS A 122 4.62 -20.36 18.55
N ALA A 123 3.90 -19.68 17.66
CA ALA A 123 2.44 -19.55 17.75
C ALA A 123 1.80 -20.93 17.56
N LYS A 124 1.00 -21.39 18.53
CA LYS A 124 0.43 -22.75 18.54
C LYS A 124 -0.86 -22.86 17.73
N ASP A 125 -1.54 -21.74 17.55
CA ASP A 125 -2.80 -21.60 16.81
C ASP A 125 -2.59 -21.44 15.30
N ILE A 126 -1.34 -21.34 14.84
CA ILE A 126 -0.99 -21.25 13.43
C ILE A 126 -0.25 -22.52 13.02
N THR A 127 -0.91 -23.35 12.23
CA THR A 127 -0.38 -24.61 11.73
C THR A 127 0.45 -24.41 10.47
N ASN A 128 0.02 -23.51 9.58
CA ASN A 128 0.67 -23.17 8.34
C ASN A 128 0.50 -21.67 8.02
N THR A 129 1.47 -21.09 7.30
CA THR A 129 1.36 -19.76 6.71
C THR A 129 2.26 -19.67 5.46
N PRO A 130 1.79 -19.09 4.35
CA PRO A 130 2.59 -18.99 3.13
C PRO A 130 3.77 -17.99 3.24
N ALA A 131 3.63 -16.98 4.12
CA ALA A 131 4.60 -15.91 4.24
C ALA A 131 4.59 -15.26 5.62
N VAL A 132 5.77 -15.00 6.18
CA VAL A 132 5.94 -14.21 7.40
C VAL A 132 6.74 -12.96 7.07
N PHE A 133 6.18 -11.79 7.33
CA PHE A 133 6.81 -10.50 7.04
C PHE A 133 7.91 -10.22 8.07
N LYS A 134 8.94 -9.47 7.67
CA LYS A 134 9.93 -8.89 8.59
C LYS A 134 9.41 -7.60 9.25
N LEU A 135 8.08 -7.45 9.37
CA LEU A 135 7.48 -6.32 10.08
C LEU A 135 7.91 -6.40 11.55
N PRO A 136 8.47 -5.32 12.12
CA PRO A 136 8.95 -5.39 13.49
C PRO A 136 7.80 -5.66 14.46
N LEU A 137 8.09 -6.48 15.47
CA LEU A 137 7.18 -6.86 16.53
C LEU A 137 7.65 -6.25 17.84
N ALA A 138 6.74 -5.61 18.58
CA ALA A 138 7.03 -5.13 19.92
C ALA A 138 7.51 -6.28 20.82
N LYS A 139 8.44 -6.00 21.74
CA LYS A 139 8.95 -6.96 22.74
C LYS A 139 7.96 -7.22 23.89
N GLU A 140 6.75 -6.69 23.76
CA GLU A 140 5.67 -6.76 24.73
C GLU A 140 4.42 -7.30 24.02
N ASN A 141 3.49 -7.86 24.79
CA ASN A 141 2.23 -8.38 24.30
C ASN A 141 1.22 -7.27 23.93
N LEU A 142 1.63 -6.27 23.15
CA LEU A 142 0.87 -5.06 22.88
C LEU A 142 0.44 -4.93 21.40
N GLN A 143 1.29 -5.37 20.47
CA GLN A 143 1.04 -5.30 19.03
C GLN A 143 0.14 -6.47 18.58
N TRP A 144 -1.13 -6.44 18.97
CA TRP A 144 -2.14 -7.40 18.51
C TRP A 144 -2.55 -7.12 17.05
N ALA A 145 -3.62 -7.76 16.55
CA ALA A 145 -4.08 -7.63 15.17
C ALA A 145 -4.21 -6.16 14.70
N GLY A 146 -5.00 -5.33 15.40
CA GLY A 146 -5.11 -3.90 15.10
C GLY A 146 -3.79 -3.14 15.26
N GLY A 147 -2.97 -3.52 16.25
CA GLY A 147 -1.65 -2.92 16.44
C GLY A 147 -0.69 -3.22 15.29
N SER A 148 -0.77 -4.39 14.68
CA SER A 148 0.01 -4.73 13.48
C SER A 148 -0.43 -3.92 12.25
N VAL A 149 -1.72 -3.57 12.14
CA VAL A 149 -2.21 -2.64 11.11
C VAL A 149 -1.60 -1.26 11.31
N ILE A 150 -1.68 -0.71 12.53
CA ILE A 150 -1.04 0.57 12.92
C ILE A 150 0.45 0.54 12.60
N ARG A 151 1.12 -0.56 12.95
CA ARG A 151 2.55 -0.74 12.70
C ARG A 151 2.87 -0.71 11.21
N LEU A 152 2.15 -1.47 10.39
CA LEU A 152 2.36 -1.58 8.94
C LEU A 152 2.24 -0.21 8.26
N TYR A 153 1.17 0.53 8.56
CA TYR A 153 0.97 1.88 8.04
C TYR A 153 2.04 2.86 8.48
N THR A 154 2.44 2.78 9.76
CA THR A 154 3.49 3.63 10.29
C THR A 154 4.82 3.38 9.56
N GLU A 155 5.19 2.12 9.29
CA GLU A 155 6.42 1.83 8.53
C GLU A 155 6.36 2.41 7.12
N TYR A 156 5.25 2.20 6.39
CA TYR A 156 5.05 2.74 5.05
C TYR A 156 5.19 4.27 5.02
N LEU A 157 4.46 4.96 5.89
CA LEU A 157 4.45 6.42 5.95
C LEU A 157 5.82 6.96 6.39
N TRP A 158 6.50 6.28 7.31
CA TRP A 158 7.80 6.72 7.83
C TRP A 158 8.92 6.53 6.81
N GLU A 159 8.94 5.42 6.06
CA GLU A 159 9.90 5.16 4.99
C GLU A 159 9.76 6.17 3.84
N ASN A 160 8.53 6.58 3.54
CA ASN A 160 8.21 7.61 2.55
C ASN A 160 8.27 9.05 3.11
N GLN A 161 8.75 9.24 4.35
CA GLN A 161 8.90 10.55 5.01
C GLN A 161 7.61 11.37 5.15
N MET A 162 6.44 10.72 5.07
CA MET A 162 5.10 11.32 5.26
C MET A 162 4.75 11.41 6.76
N TYR A 163 5.61 12.08 7.54
CA TYR A 163 5.53 12.08 9.00
C TYR A 163 4.29 12.78 9.58
N ASP A 164 3.78 13.77 8.86
CA ASP A 164 2.54 14.50 9.15
C ASP A 164 1.29 13.63 9.01
N LYS A 165 1.33 12.63 8.13
CA LYS A 165 0.25 11.64 7.96
C LYS A 165 0.22 10.56 9.03
N ILE A 166 1.29 10.38 9.81
CA ILE A 166 1.33 9.39 10.90
C ILE A 166 0.56 9.97 12.08
N SER A 167 -0.72 9.64 12.17
CA SER A 167 -1.61 10.06 13.25
C SER A 167 -2.64 8.98 13.53
N PHE A 168 -2.89 8.70 14.81
CA PHE A 168 -3.91 7.73 15.24
C PHE A 168 -4.76 8.31 16.36
N GLN A 169 -6.06 8.01 16.36
CA GLN A 169 -6.97 8.48 17.40
C GLN A 169 -7.00 7.53 18.60
N PHE A 170 -6.94 8.12 19.79
CA PHE A 170 -7.24 7.42 21.03
C PHE A 170 -8.75 7.32 21.25
N SER A 171 -9.15 6.55 22.26
CA SER A 171 -10.57 6.32 22.57
C SER A 171 -11.38 7.61 22.85
N ASP A 172 -10.72 8.65 23.36
CA ASP A 172 -11.24 9.99 23.65
C ASP A 172 -11.17 10.95 22.46
N GLY A 173 -10.78 10.49 21.28
CA GLY A 173 -10.67 11.31 20.07
C GLY A 173 -9.38 12.13 19.97
N PHE A 174 -8.46 11.98 20.94
CA PHE A 174 -7.17 12.64 20.88
C PHE A 174 -6.34 12.11 19.70
N ALA A 175 -5.91 13.01 18.82
CA ALA A 175 -5.04 12.67 17.69
C ALA A 175 -3.57 12.62 18.14
N ALA A 176 -3.04 11.40 18.28
CA ALA A 176 -1.63 11.17 18.54
C ALA A 176 -0.84 11.33 17.24
N GLN A 177 -0.38 12.55 16.96
CA GLN A 177 0.38 12.90 15.76
C GLN A 177 1.89 12.67 15.97
N TYR A 178 2.51 11.88 15.09
CA TYR A 178 3.95 11.63 15.14
C TYR A 178 4.77 12.89 14.88
N GLN A 179 4.32 13.77 13.97
CA GLN A 179 5.02 15.04 13.69
C GLN A 179 5.18 15.90 14.97
N LYS A 180 4.15 15.95 15.81
CA LYS A 180 4.24 16.65 17.10
C LYS A 180 5.09 15.90 18.12
N TRP A 181 4.99 14.57 18.16
CA TRP A 181 5.82 13.73 19.02
C TRP A 181 7.32 13.91 18.73
N ARG A 182 7.71 13.87 17.45
CA ARG A 182 9.12 13.98 17.04
C ARG A 182 9.68 15.37 17.29
N GLU A 183 8.87 16.42 17.35
CA GLU A 183 9.29 17.79 17.71
C GLU A 183 9.64 17.96 19.20
N GLY A 184 9.42 16.92 20.02
CA GLY A 184 9.77 16.92 21.44
C GLY A 184 8.57 16.84 22.37
N PHE A 185 7.34 16.90 21.86
CA PHE A 185 6.15 16.73 22.70
C PHE A 185 5.93 15.27 23.10
N ARG A 186 5.29 15.06 24.25
CA ARG A 186 4.84 13.74 24.72
C ARG A 186 3.37 13.79 25.06
N ILE A 187 2.75 12.62 25.08
CA ILE A 187 1.34 12.47 25.43
C ILE A 187 1.25 12.05 26.88
N ARG A 188 0.54 12.83 27.69
CA ARG A 188 0.12 12.43 29.03
C ARG A 188 -1.36 12.09 28.97
N LYS A 189 -1.74 10.90 29.45
CA LYS A 189 -3.14 10.47 29.53
C LYS A 189 -3.51 10.18 30.97
N ASP A 190 -4.60 10.77 31.44
CA ASP A 190 -5.21 10.51 32.73
C ASP A 190 -6.73 10.37 32.59
N ALA A 191 -7.46 10.40 33.72
CA ALA A 191 -8.92 10.26 33.74
C ALA A 191 -9.66 11.38 32.99
N THR A 192 -9.04 12.54 32.79
CA THR A 192 -9.62 13.69 32.08
C THR A 192 -9.40 13.66 30.58
N GLY A 193 -8.52 12.77 30.11
CA GLY A 193 -8.20 12.59 28.69
C GLY A 193 -6.70 12.65 28.40
N ALA A 194 -6.35 12.58 27.12
CA ALA A 194 -4.99 12.76 26.64
C ALA A 194 -4.70 14.23 26.29
N ILE A 195 -3.50 14.70 26.65
CA ILE A 195 -3.01 16.03 26.32
C ILE A 195 -1.55 15.98 25.85
N TRP A 196 -1.16 17.01 25.10
CA TRP A 196 0.25 17.24 24.76
C TRP A 196 0.96 17.98 25.88
N VAL A 197 2.13 17.48 26.27
CA VAL A 197 3.06 18.14 27.20
C VAL A 197 4.42 18.31 26.54
N ASN A 198 5.17 19.33 26.92
CA ASN A 198 6.55 19.48 26.48
C ASN A 198 7.39 18.33 27.07
N GLY A 199 8.13 17.61 26.24
CA GLY A 199 8.95 16.46 26.63
C GLY A 199 10.38 16.51 26.10
N GLY A 200 10.84 17.67 25.59
CA GLY A 200 12.20 17.86 25.10
C GLY A 200 12.26 18.47 23.71
N GLU A 201 13.25 18.04 22.94
CA GLU A 201 13.60 18.62 21.64
C GLU A 201 13.29 17.66 20.48
N LEU A 202 13.54 18.14 19.25
CA LEU A 202 13.39 17.39 18.02
C LEU A 202 14.24 16.11 18.01
N ASP A 203 13.59 14.95 17.92
CA ASP A 203 14.23 13.64 17.83
C ASP A 203 13.69 12.86 16.62
N LYS A 204 14.55 12.67 15.61
CA LYS A 204 14.23 11.99 14.35
C LYS A 204 14.67 10.52 14.34
N THR A 205 15.10 9.97 15.47
CA THR A 205 15.67 8.62 15.53
C THR A 205 14.60 7.54 15.39
N ARG A 206 15.02 6.36 14.93
CA ARG A 206 14.18 5.16 14.91
C ARG A 206 13.68 4.79 16.31
N LYS A 207 14.52 4.95 17.33
CA LYS A 207 14.16 4.71 18.73
C LYS A 207 12.99 5.61 19.18
N ASN A 208 12.96 6.86 18.72
CA ASN A 208 11.86 7.76 19.04
C ASN A 208 10.53 7.37 18.37
N LEU A 209 10.58 6.84 17.13
CA LEU A 209 9.41 6.24 16.49
C LEU A 209 8.89 5.02 17.27
N GLU A 210 9.79 4.17 17.77
CA GLU A 210 9.40 3.02 18.58
C GLU A 210 8.75 3.43 19.89
N ALA A 211 9.23 4.50 20.53
CA ALA A 211 8.60 5.07 21.72
C ALA A 211 7.20 5.66 21.43
N TYR A 212 7.04 6.33 20.29
CA TYR A 212 5.74 6.80 19.81
C TYR A 212 4.78 5.62 19.58
N LEU A 213 5.22 4.59 18.88
CA LEU A 213 4.40 3.39 18.62
C LEU A 213 4.01 2.69 19.92
N HIS A 214 4.91 2.60 20.91
CA HIS A 214 4.59 2.05 22.22
C HIS A 214 3.44 2.83 22.89
N CYS A 215 3.51 4.16 22.88
CA CYS A 215 2.45 5.02 23.39
C CYS A 215 1.12 4.82 22.64
N VAL A 216 1.15 4.83 21.31
CA VAL A 216 -0.04 4.64 20.47
C VAL A 216 -0.68 3.28 20.70
N LEU A 217 0.10 2.21 20.67
CA LEU A 217 -0.40 0.85 20.85
C LEU A 217 -0.97 0.61 22.26
N THR A 218 -0.57 1.41 23.24
CA THR A 218 -1.13 1.38 24.61
C THR A 218 -2.56 1.93 24.67
N TYR A 219 -2.92 2.89 23.81
CA TYR A 219 -4.18 3.63 23.91
C TYR A 219 -5.11 3.49 22.69
N THR A 220 -4.73 2.65 21.73
CA THR A 220 -5.52 2.33 20.54
C THR A 220 -6.08 0.92 20.60
N SER A 221 -7.14 0.67 19.84
CA SER A 221 -7.70 -0.67 19.63
C SER A 221 -8.37 -0.74 18.26
N VAL A 222 -8.94 -1.90 17.91
CA VAL A 222 -9.74 -2.02 16.68
C VAL A 222 -10.95 -1.06 16.68
N SER A 223 -11.49 -0.70 17.86
CA SER A 223 -12.60 0.26 17.93
C SER A 223 -12.18 1.69 17.58
N THR A 224 -10.93 2.08 17.85
CA THR A 224 -10.41 3.39 17.43
C THR A 224 -10.11 3.38 15.93
N LEU A 225 -9.52 2.31 15.40
CA LEU A 225 -9.33 2.13 13.95
C LEU A 225 -10.65 2.17 13.17
N GLU A 226 -11.73 1.61 13.72
CA GLU A 226 -13.05 1.67 13.08
C GLU A 226 -13.51 3.13 12.87
N LYS A 227 -13.23 4.03 13.81
CA LYS A 227 -13.58 5.47 13.71
C LYS A 227 -12.76 6.20 12.63
N GLU A 228 -11.58 5.69 12.31
CA GLU A 228 -10.65 6.25 11.31
C GLU A 228 -10.76 5.54 9.95
N THR A 229 -11.87 4.83 9.71
CA THR A 229 -12.11 4.09 8.47
C THR A 229 -13.56 4.23 8.00
N LYS A 230 -13.79 4.12 6.70
CA LYS A 230 -15.12 4.14 6.06
C LYS A 230 -15.49 2.76 5.54
N LYS A 231 -16.75 2.33 5.68
CA LYS A 231 -17.23 1.07 5.09
C LYS A 231 -17.18 1.16 3.56
N ILE A 232 -16.77 0.08 2.91
CA ILE A 232 -16.75 -0.03 1.45
C ILE A 232 -17.49 -1.29 0.99
N LYS A 233 -17.77 -1.35 -0.31
CA LYS A 233 -18.30 -2.54 -0.98
C LYS A 233 -17.15 -3.39 -1.53
N LYS A 234 -17.38 -4.70 -1.73
CA LYS A 234 -16.35 -5.62 -2.20
C LYS A 234 -15.80 -5.29 -3.60
N ASP A 235 -16.60 -4.71 -4.49
CA ASP A 235 -16.16 -4.25 -5.81
C ASP A 235 -15.14 -3.11 -5.75
N LYS A 236 -15.11 -2.38 -4.62
CA LYS A 236 -14.16 -1.30 -4.35
C LYS A 236 -12.93 -1.76 -3.56
N LEU A 237 -12.83 -3.05 -3.25
CA LEU A 237 -11.70 -3.60 -2.49
C LEU A 237 -10.39 -3.32 -3.21
N GLN A 238 -9.41 -2.84 -2.46
CA GLN A 238 -8.06 -2.53 -2.91
C GLN A 238 -7.04 -2.86 -1.81
N THR A 239 -5.77 -2.90 -2.20
CA THR A 239 -4.66 -3.06 -1.26
C THR A 239 -4.68 -1.95 -0.21
N GLY A 240 -4.55 -2.33 1.07
CA GLY A 240 -4.69 -1.43 2.22
C GLY A 240 -6.08 -1.44 2.87
N ASP A 241 -7.10 -1.98 2.21
CA ASP A 241 -8.39 -2.14 2.88
C ASP A 241 -8.29 -3.12 4.06
N LEU A 242 -9.18 -2.92 5.04
CA LEU A 242 -9.17 -3.62 6.30
C LEU A 242 -10.44 -4.43 6.48
N PHE A 243 -10.30 -5.63 7.03
CA PHE A 243 -11.39 -6.32 7.70
C PHE A 243 -11.24 -6.09 9.20
N LEU A 244 -12.23 -5.46 9.83
CA LEU A 244 -12.23 -5.15 11.26
C LEU A 244 -13.37 -5.86 11.98
N ASP A 245 -13.06 -6.47 13.13
CA ASP A 245 -14.06 -6.94 14.09
C ASP A 245 -13.81 -6.31 15.47
N VAL A 246 -14.63 -5.31 15.80
CA VAL A 246 -14.55 -4.59 17.07
C VAL A 246 -14.91 -5.48 18.26
N ALA A 247 -15.77 -6.49 18.08
CA ALA A 247 -16.23 -7.33 19.19
C ALA A 247 -15.12 -8.26 19.69
N THR A 248 -14.34 -8.84 18.77
CA THR A 248 -13.21 -9.72 19.09
C THR A 248 -11.89 -8.95 19.23
N GLY A 249 -11.82 -7.75 18.66
CA GLY A 249 -10.58 -6.98 18.54
C GLY A 249 -9.66 -7.51 17.44
N ASP A 250 -10.20 -8.23 16.46
CA ASP A 250 -9.46 -8.78 15.33
C ASP A 250 -9.40 -7.82 14.14
N ALA A 251 -8.33 -7.93 13.35
CA ALA A 251 -8.10 -7.11 12.18
C ALA A 251 -7.22 -7.84 11.17
N ALA A 252 -7.59 -7.76 9.89
CA ALA A 252 -6.77 -8.17 8.77
C ALA A 252 -6.67 -7.02 7.76
N VAL A 253 -5.58 -6.97 7.00
CA VAL A 253 -5.36 -6.00 5.93
C VAL A 253 -5.20 -6.73 4.61
N VAL A 254 -5.78 -6.18 3.55
CA VAL A 254 -5.55 -6.60 2.17
C VAL A 254 -4.14 -6.18 1.77
N VAL A 255 -3.25 -7.15 1.60
CA VAL A 255 -1.81 -6.89 1.34
C VAL A 255 -1.44 -6.89 -0.14
N ASP A 256 -2.28 -7.48 -0.99
CA ASP A 256 -2.11 -7.48 -2.44
C ASP A 256 -3.46 -7.78 -3.12
N VAL A 257 -3.61 -7.30 -4.36
CA VAL A 257 -4.77 -7.52 -5.22
C VAL A 257 -4.29 -7.84 -6.64
N CYS A 258 -4.97 -8.79 -7.28
CA CYS A 258 -4.85 -9.06 -8.71
C CYS A 258 -6.25 -9.18 -9.34
N VAL A 259 -6.31 -8.99 -10.66
CA VAL A 259 -7.56 -8.96 -11.44
C VAL A 259 -7.48 -9.91 -12.62
N ASN A 260 -8.59 -10.55 -12.95
CA ASN A 260 -8.71 -11.34 -14.18
C ASN A 260 -9.22 -10.51 -15.36
N GLU A 261 -9.33 -11.11 -16.55
CA GLU A 261 -9.81 -10.45 -17.76
C GLU A 261 -11.25 -9.92 -17.66
N ASN A 262 -12.06 -10.47 -16.75
CA ASN A 262 -13.43 -10.03 -16.48
C ASN A 262 -13.50 -8.88 -15.46
N GLY A 263 -12.36 -8.46 -14.90
CA GLY A 263 -12.28 -7.46 -13.84
C GLY A 263 -12.63 -7.98 -12.45
N GLU A 264 -12.74 -9.30 -12.26
CA GLU A 264 -12.98 -9.90 -10.94
C GLU A 264 -11.67 -9.90 -10.14
N LYS A 265 -11.79 -9.57 -8.84
CA LYS A 265 -10.62 -9.43 -7.96
C LYS A 265 -10.32 -10.72 -7.21
N ALA A 266 -9.03 -10.98 -7.04
CA ALA A 266 -8.51 -11.87 -6.01
C ALA A 266 -7.54 -11.08 -5.12
N PHE A 267 -7.55 -11.36 -3.81
CA PHE A 267 -6.79 -10.60 -2.83
C PHE A 267 -6.13 -11.47 -1.76
N LEU A 268 -5.03 -10.96 -1.21
CA LEU A 268 -4.27 -11.60 -0.12
C LEU A 268 -4.53 -10.89 1.21
N LEU A 269 -4.60 -11.64 2.30
CA LEU A 269 -4.81 -11.10 3.64
C LEU A 269 -3.60 -11.32 4.56
N GLY A 270 -3.16 -10.25 5.21
CA GLY A 270 -2.17 -10.30 6.28
C GLY A 270 -2.76 -9.88 7.61
N LYS A 271 -2.34 -10.53 8.71
CA LYS A 271 -2.71 -10.09 10.08
C LYS A 271 -1.60 -10.32 11.10
N GLY A 272 -1.74 -9.62 12.22
CA GLY A 272 -1.14 -10.01 13.50
C GLY A 272 -2.10 -10.93 14.26
N GLY A 273 -1.96 -11.03 15.58
CA GLY A 273 -2.90 -11.81 16.38
C GLY A 273 -2.80 -11.52 17.86
N LYS A 274 -3.61 -12.23 18.65
CA LYS A 274 -3.66 -12.15 20.11
C LYS A 274 -3.33 -13.53 20.69
N PRO A 275 -2.22 -13.72 21.45
CA PRO A 275 -1.23 -12.71 21.82
C PRO A 275 -0.45 -12.15 20.61
N ALA A 276 0.22 -11.01 20.82
CA ALA A 276 1.04 -10.34 19.81
C ALA A 276 1.99 -11.34 19.14
N LYS A 277 1.98 -11.37 17.82
CA LYS A 277 2.71 -12.32 16.99
C LYS A 277 3.13 -11.68 15.69
N GLN A 278 4.09 -12.30 15.02
CA GLN A 278 4.63 -11.81 13.75
C GLN A 278 3.54 -11.64 12.71
N PHE A 279 3.62 -10.56 11.95
CA PHE A 279 2.70 -10.30 10.85
C PHE A 279 2.94 -11.31 9.74
N HIS A 280 1.89 -11.99 9.31
CA HIS A 280 1.97 -13.13 8.40
C HIS A 280 0.74 -13.15 7.49
N LEU A 281 0.86 -13.92 6.41
CA LEU A 281 -0.20 -14.12 5.43
C LEU A 281 -1.12 -15.24 5.88
N LEU A 282 -2.42 -15.05 5.68
CA LEU A 282 -3.43 -16.08 5.92
C LEU A 282 -3.52 -17.07 4.78
N THR A 283 -3.86 -18.32 5.11
CA THR A 283 -4.26 -19.31 4.11
C THR A 283 -5.74 -19.12 3.80
N ASN A 284 -6.18 -19.52 2.59
CA ASN A 284 -7.59 -19.55 2.26
C ASN A 284 -8.15 -20.94 2.63
N PRO A 285 -9.07 -21.06 3.61
CA PRO A 285 -9.61 -22.37 3.98
C PRO A 285 -10.46 -23.02 2.87
N ALA A 286 -10.92 -22.25 1.87
CA ALA A 286 -11.63 -22.80 0.72
C ALA A 286 -10.68 -23.42 -0.33
N HIS A 287 -9.38 -23.05 -0.32
CA HIS A 287 -8.39 -23.49 -1.30
C HIS A 287 -7.04 -23.77 -0.62
N GLU A 288 -6.74 -25.04 -0.32
CA GLU A 288 -5.63 -25.44 0.56
C GLU A 288 -4.23 -24.96 0.09
N GLU A 289 -3.98 -24.99 -1.22
CA GLU A 289 -2.69 -24.60 -1.83
C GLU A 289 -2.68 -23.18 -2.39
N ASP A 290 -3.80 -22.46 -2.28
CA ASP A 290 -3.99 -21.13 -2.86
C ASP A 290 -4.38 -20.11 -1.78
N PRO A 291 -3.47 -19.23 -1.34
CA PRO A 291 -3.78 -18.25 -0.32
C PRO A 291 -4.59 -17.06 -0.82
N TRP A 292 -4.90 -16.98 -2.12
CA TRP A 292 -5.75 -15.94 -2.67
C TRP A 292 -7.21 -16.16 -2.29
N TYR A 293 -7.86 -15.09 -1.85
CA TYR A 293 -9.30 -15.02 -1.63
C TYR A 293 -9.95 -14.38 -2.85
N TYR A 294 -11.06 -14.95 -3.34
CA TYR A 294 -11.74 -14.49 -4.54
C TYR A 294 -12.96 -13.63 -4.20
N GLU A 295 -13.10 -12.48 -4.85
CA GLU A 295 -14.23 -11.56 -4.63
C GLU A 295 -15.59 -12.21 -4.92
N SER A 296 -15.64 -13.06 -5.94
CA SER A 296 -16.84 -13.83 -6.33
C SER A 296 -17.30 -14.80 -5.24
N GLU A 297 -16.36 -15.36 -4.47
CA GLU A 297 -16.59 -16.29 -3.36
C GLU A 297 -16.84 -15.59 -2.02
N LEU A 298 -16.54 -14.28 -1.94
CA LEU A 298 -16.71 -13.51 -0.71
C LEU A 298 -18.19 -13.40 -0.33
N GLN A 299 -18.55 -14.12 0.73
CA GLN A 299 -19.84 -14.09 1.42
C GLN A 299 -19.65 -13.79 2.90
N TYR A 300 -20.71 -13.32 3.58
CA TYR A 300 -20.69 -13.03 5.02
C TYR A 300 -21.47 -14.08 5.81
N PRO A 301 -20.97 -14.57 6.97
CA PRO A 301 -19.68 -14.22 7.57
C PRO A 301 -18.50 -14.66 6.69
N PHE A 302 -17.51 -13.78 6.55
CA PHE A 302 -16.35 -14.01 5.70
C PHE A 302 -15.33 -14.80 6.50
N VAL A 303 -15.18 -16.08 6.16
CA VAL A 303 -14.36 -17.05 6.88
C VAL A 303 -12.92 -16.97 6.40
N THR A 304 -11.99 -16.95 7.35
CA THR A 304 -10.54 -17.02 7.14
C THR A 304 -9.95 -18.18 7.93
N SER A 305 -8.67 -18.50 7.72
CA SER A 305 -7.97 -19.53 8.49
C SER A 305 -7.88 -19.24 10.00
N GLU A 306 -8.10 -17.99 10.41
CA GLU A 306 -7.90 -17.53 11.79
C GLU A 306 -9.11 -16.76 12.36
N GLY A 307 -10.32 -17.05 11.86
CA GLY A 307 -11.56 -16.46 12.36
C GLY A 307 -12.50 -16.03 11.25
N GLU A 308 -13.53 -15.27 11.61
CA GLU A 308 -14.55 -14.79 10.69
C GLU A 308 -14.79 -13.29 10.85
N PHE A 309 -15.17 -12.64 9.74
CA PHE A 309 -15.56 -11.23 9.74
C PHE A 309 -17.01 -11.07 9.33
N LYS A 310 -17.78 -10.31 10.12
CA LYS A 310 -19.21 -10.07 9.88
C LYS A 310 -19.45 -9.10 8.73
N LYS A 311 -20.69 -9.04 8.22
CA LYS A 311 -21.10 -8.05 7.22
C LYS A 311 -20.82 -6.63 7.69
N GLY A 312 -20.17 -5.83 6.84
CA GLY A 312 -19.79 -4.44 7.16
C GLY A 312 -18.42 -4.30 7.83
N SER A 313 -17.66 -5.39 7.95
CA SER A 313 -16.27 -5.42 8.43
C SER A 313 -15.25 -4.88 7.44
N LEU A 314 -15.56 -4.89 6.13
CA LEU A 314 -14.66 -4.39 5.08
C LEU A 314 -14.70 -2.86 5.03
N ARG A 315 -13.53 -2.23 5.20
CA ARG A 315 -13.38 -0.79 5.39
C ARG A 315 -12.10 -0.26 4.77
N HIS A 316 -12.13 1.00 4.37
CA HIS A 316 -10.99 1.75 3.86
C HIS A 316 -10.48 2.75 4.91
N PRO A 317 -9.17 2.79 5.22
CA PRO A 317 -8.61 3.80 6.13
C PRO A 317 -8.64 5.21 5.54
N THR A 318 -9.14 6.19 6.29
CA THR A 318 -9.28 7.57 5.78
C THR A 318 -7.98 8.36 5.80
N TYR A 319 -6.97 7.91 6.53
CA TYR A 319 -5.64 8.54 6.57
C TYR A 319 -4.74 8.17 5.38
N LEU A 320 -5.23 7.33 4.46
CA LEU A 320 -4.61 7.03 3.17
C LEU A 320 -5.14 7.89 2.02
N ASP A 321 -6.30 8.52 2.22
CA ASP A 321 -6.91 9.46 1.28
C ASP A 321 -6.11 10.78 1.17
#